data_AF-A0A2W1LHY9-F1
#
_entry.id   AF-A0A2W1LHY9-F1
#
_cell.length_a   1.000
_cell.length_b   1.000
_cell.length_c   1.000
_cell.angle_alpha   90.00
_cell.angle_beta   90.00
_cell.angle_gamma   90.00
#
_symmetry.space_group_name_H-M   'P 1'
#
loop_
_entity.id
_entity.type
_entity.pdbx_description
1 polymer ?
#
loop_
_entity_poly.entity_id
_entity_poly.type
_entity_poly.pdbx_seq_one_letter_code
_entity_poly.pdbx_strand_id
1 'polypeptide(L)'
;MKTVQGGSMKPYHTVNDSSQRGAHRFLKALDNKLSFAFIVHGFWAMFWLLNGLDKFFNHNYFYGVTRDEKFANYFATLNLPGYISAICLYAISVIEILLAIAFVVLAVKSASNKSLQSLAFKISMLIFFVFSAGDILFGDRAELWEHGTFLILVMTSFMLVQFQARQDEKMRVTS
;
A
#
# COMPACT_ATOMS: atom_id res chain seq x y z
N MET A 1 45.99 -12.07 65.59
CA MET A 1 44.61 -12.48 65.26
C MET A 1 43.86 -11.26 64.76
N LYS A 2 43.27 -11.16 63.56
CA LYS A 2 43.02 -12.06 62.42
C LYS A 2 43.26 -11.25 61.13
N THR A 3 43.90 -11.87 60.15
CA THR A 3 44.02 -11.42 58.76
C THR A 3 42.66 -11.49 58.06
N VAL A 4 42.21 -10.39 57.44
CA VAL A 4 41.02 -10.38 56.58
C VAL A 4 41.47 -10.72 55.17
N GLN A 5 40.99 -11.86 54.67
CA GLN A 5 41.30 -12.40 53.34
C GLN A 5 40.65 -11.56 52.23
N GLY A 6 41.43 -11.26 51.19
CA GLY A 6 40.96 -10.62 49.96
C GLY A 6 40.00 -11.54 49.19
N GLY A 7 38.77 -11.07 49.00
CA GLY A 7 37.81 -11.68 48.10
C GLY A 7 38.17 -11.42 46.65
N SER A 8 38.58 -12.46 45.92
CA SER A 8 38.75 -12.43 44.47
C SER A 8 37.39 -12.23 43.80
N MET A 9 37.18 -11.06 43.18
CA MET A 9 36.01 -10.79 42.34
C MET A 9 36.08 -11.72 41.12
N LYS A 10 35.09 -12.61 40.96
CA LYS A 10 34.96 -13.44 39.75
C LYS A 10 34.65 -12.52 38.56
N PRO A 11 35.31 -12.70 37.40
CA PRO A 11 35.04 -11.88 36.23
C PRO A 11 33.60 -12.10 35.76
N TYR A 12 32.92 -11.00 35.43
CA TYR A 12 31.62 -11.02 34.75
C TYR A 12 31.74 -11.88 33.49
N HIS A 13 30.86 -12.87 33.36
CA HIS A 13 30.69 -13.60 32.10
C HIS A 13 30.37 -12.59 31.00
N THR A 14 31.30 -12.43 30.06
CA THR A 14 31.08 -11.70 28.82
C THR A 14 30.06 -12.49 28.00
N VAL A 15 28.78 -12.13 28.15
CA VAL A 15 27.72 -12.64 27.29
C VAL A 15 28.13 -12.37 25.85
N ASN A 16 28.06 -13.41 25.02
CA ASN A 16 28.58 -13.50 23.66
C ASN A 16 28.07 -12.36 22.74
N ASP A 17 28.84 -11.28 22.71
CA ASP A 17 28.60 -10.00 22.03
C ASP A 17 28.59 -10.14 20.48
N SER A 18 29.22 -11.19 19.94
CA SER A 18 29.29 -11.43 18.50
C SER A 18 27.93 -11.81 17.88
N SER A 19 27.14 -12.63 18.59
CA SER A 19 25.79 -13.06 18.18
C SER A 19 24.79 -11.90 18.22
N GLN A 20 24.86 -11.09 19.28
CA GLN A 20 24.03 -9.89 19.46
C GLN A 20 24.31 -8.83 18.39
N ARG A 21 25.58 -8.64 18.00
CA ARG A 21 25.97 -7.75 16.90
C ARG A 21 25.49 -8.24 15.53
N GLY A 22 25.51 -9.55 15.28
CA GLY A 22 24.99 -10.15 14.05
C GLY A 22 23.48 -9.94 13.91
N ALA A 23 22.72 -10.28 14.96
CA ALA A 23 21.27 -10.11 15.00
C ALA A 23 20.87 -8.63 14.85
N HIS A 24 21.53 -7.72 15.57
CA HIS A 24 21.23 -6.28 15.48
C HIS A 24 21.50 -5.71 14.07
N ARG A 25 22.60 -6.11 13.42
CA ARG A 25 22.89 -5.69 12.03
C ARG A 25 21.87 -6.24 11.04
N PHE A 26 21.46 -7.49 11.22
CA PHE A 26 20.42 -8.11 10.38
C PHE A 26 19.07 -7.40 10.55
N LEU A 27 18.63 -7.16 11.78
CA LEU A 27 17.37 -6.46 12.07
C LEU A 27 17.38 -5.04 11.48
N LYS A 28 18.47 -4.30 11.63
CA LYS A 28 18.61 -2.95 11.04
C LYS A 28 18.61 -2.98 9.51
N ALA A 29 19.23 -3.99 8.90
CA ALA A 29 19.21 -4.15 7.44
C ALA A 29 17.81 -4.51 6.92
N LEU A 30 17.07 -5.32 7.67
CA LEU A 30 15.68 -5.67 7.38
C LEU A 30 14.78 -4.44 7.48
N ASP A 31 14.87 -3.68 8.58
CA ASP A 31 14.12 -2.45 8.84
C ASP A 31 14.37 -1.40 7.73
N ASN A 32 15.63 -1.20 7.33
CA ASN A 32 15.97 -0.30 6.23
C ASN A 32 15.39 -0.73 4.87
N LYS A 33 15.26 -2.04 4.62
CA LYS A 33 14.68 -2.57 3.36
C LYS A 33 13.15 -2.54 3.38
N LEU A 34 12.53 -2.79 4.53
CA LEU A 34 11.09 -2.75 4.77
C LEU A 34 10.66 -1.40 5.35
N SER A 35 11.12 -0.31 4.74
CA SER A 35 10.69 1.02 5.16
C SER A 35 9.15 1.13 5.10
N PHE A 36 8.57 1.92 6.00
CA PHE A 36 7.12 2.16 6.00
C PHE A 36 6.59 2.61 4.64
N ALA A 37 7.29 3.52 3.96
CA ALA A 37 6.96 3.94 2.60
C ALA A 37 6.95 2.75 1.60
N PHE A 38 7.98 1.90 1.63
CA PHE A 38 8.03 0.71 0.79
C PHE A 38 6.83 -0.22 1.00
N ILE A 39 6.44 -0.45 2.27
CA ILE A 39 5.28 -1.28 2.61
C ILE A 39 3.98 -0.65 2.08
N VAL A 40 3.78 0.65 2.30
CA VAL A 40 2.58 1.36 1.83
C VAL A 40 2.48 1.38 0.32
N HIS A 41 3.56 1.71 -0.39
CA HIS A 41 3.57 1.69 -1.86
C HIS A 41 3.39 0.26 -2.38
N GLY A 42 4.02 -0.74 -1.76
CA GLY A 42 3.86 -2.15 -2.11
C GLY A 42 2.42 -2.65 -1.94
N PHE A 43 1.75 -2.25 -0.86
CA PHE A 43 0.34 -2.54 -0.64
C PHE A 43 -0.53 -1.97 -1.77
N TRP A 44 -0.40 -0.67 -2.08
CA TRP A 44 -1.20 -0.03 -3.13
C TRP A 44 -0.86 -0.55 -4.53
N ALA A 45 0.40 -0.92 -4.78
CA ALA A 45 0.80 -1.60 -6.01
C ALA A 45 0.04 -2.92 -6.19
N MET A 46 0.07 -3.78 -5.16
CA MET A 46 -0.61 -5.08 -5.20
C MET A 46 -2.12 -4.91 -5.31
N PHE A 47 -2.70 -4.00 -4.53
CA PHE A 47 -4.13 -3.71 -4.54
C PHE A 47 -4.62 -3.34 -5.94
N TRP A 48 -3.96 -2.37 -6.59
CA TRP A 48 -4.37 -1.93 -7.93
C TRP A 48 -4.07 -2.97 -9.01
N LEU A 49 -2.97 -3.72 -8.88
CA LEU A 49 -2.63 -4.78 -9.82
C LEU A 49 -3.69 -5.86 -9.83
N LEU A 50 -4.02 -6.39 -8.65
CA LEU A 50 -5.00 -7.46 -8.52
C LEU A 50 -6.39 -7.00 -8.96
N ASN A 51 -6.80 -5.77 -8.62
CA ASN A 51 -8.08 -5.23 -9.08
C ASN A 51 -8.18 -5.07 -10.59
N GLY A 52 -7.11 -4.60 -11.24
CA GLY A 52 -7.07 -4.48 -12.70
C GLY A 52 -7.06 -5.85 -13.38
N LEU A 53 -6.15 -6.72 -12.95
CA LEU A 53 -5.99 -8.06 -13.50
C LEU A 53 -7.24 -8.93 -13.32
N ASP A 54 -7.97 -8.78 -12.22
CA ASP A 54 -9.24 -9.49 -11.98
C ASP A 54 -10.19 -9.31 -13.17
N LYS A 55 -10.32 -8.09 -13.71
CA LYS A 55 -11.23 -7.79 -14.82
C LYS A 55 -10.83 -8.46 -16.15
N PHE A 56 -9.57 -8.87 -16.30
CA PHE A 56 -9.09 -9.57 -17.51
C PHE A 56 -9.07 -11.09 -17.36
N PHE A 57 -8.85 -11.59 -16.14
CA PHE A 57 -8.64 -13.01 -15.88
C PHE A 57 -9.77 -13.70 -15.12
N ASN A 58 -10.83 -12.95 -14.76
CA ASN A 58 -12.05 -13.54 -14.23
C ASN A 58 -12.53 -14.66 -15.17
N HIS A 59 -13.03 -15.75 -14.62
CA HIS A 59 -13.42 -17.03 -15.27
C HIS A 59 -12.31 -18.04 -15.60
N ASN A 60 -11.08 -17.61 -15.89
CA ASN A 60 -10.02 -18.55 -16.32
C ASN A 60 -9.01 -18.89 -15.22
N TYR A 61 -8.67 -17.92 -14.36
CA TYR A 61 -7.58 -18.08 -13.39
C TYR A 61 -7.92 -17.57 -11.99
N PHE A 62 -8.84 -16.60 -11.86
CA PHE A 62 -9.20 -15.99 -10.57
C PHE A 62 -10.63 -16.38 -10.17
N TYR A 63 -10.83 -16.64 -8.88
CA TYR A 63 -12.12 -16.98 -8.29
C TYR A 63 -12.75 -15.73 -7.67
N GLY A 64 -13.97 -15.36 -8.07
CA GLY A 64 -14.66 -14.17 -7.57
C GLY A 64 -16.04 -13.96 -8.21
N VAL A 65 -16.74 -12.90 -7.77
CA VAL A 65 -18.00 -12.45 -8.40
C VAL A 65 -17.69 -11.91 -9.80
N THR A 66 -18.54 -12.24 -10.77
CA THR A 66 -18.46 -11.80 -12.17
C THR A 66 -18.63 -10.28 -12.27
N ARG A 67 -17.51 -9.55 -12.26
CA ARG A 67 -17.47 -8.08 -12.36
C ARG A 67 -18.16 -7.59 -13.63
N ASP A 68 -18.06 -8.32 -14.74
CA ASP A 68 -18.70 -7.99 -16.02
C ASP A 68 -20.23 -7.94 -15.89
N GLU A 69 -20.83 -8.95 -15.29
CA GLU A 69 -22.29 -9.04 -15.12
C GLU A 69 -22.79 -7.95 -14.16
N LYS A 70 -22.09 -7.75 -13.05
CA LYS A 70 -22.44 -6.71 -12.07
C LYS A 70 -22.35 -5.31 -12.69
N PHE A 71 -21.29 -5.03 -13.45
CA PHE A 71 -21.11 -3.73 -14.09
C PHE A 71 -22.09 -3.51 -15.26
N ALA A 72 -22.44 -4.57 -16.01
CA ALA A 72 -23.52 -4.51 -17.00
C ALA A 72 -24.87 -4.18 -16.37
N ASN A 73 -25.19 -4.74 -15.21
CA ASN A 73 -26.43 -4.44 -14.48
C ASN A 73 -26.52 -2.97 -14.03
N TYR A 74 -25.41 -2.36 -13.60
CA TYR A 74 -25.38 -0.93 -13.27
C TYR A 74 -25.76 -0.04 -14.46
N PHE A 75 -25.22 -0.33 -15.63
CA PHE A 75 -25.51 0.43 -16.85
C PHE A 75 -26.93 0.16 -17.35
N ALA A 76 -27.44 -1.07 -17.19
CA ALA A 76 -28.83 -1.40 -17.49
C ALA A 76 -29.81 -0.57 -16.64
N THR A 77 -29.52 -0.34 -15.35
CA THR A 77 -30.32 0.54 -14.47
C THR A 77 -30.39 1.98 -14.99
N LEU A 78 -29.37 2.44 -15.72
CA LEU A 78 -29.34 3.76 -16.36
C LEU A 78 -29.89 3.76 -17.79
N ASN A 79 -30.46 2.65 -18.27
CA ASN A 79 -30.86 2.45 -19.68
C ASN A 79 -29.69 2.65 -20.67
N LEU A 80 -28.47 2.35 -20.26
CA LEU A 80 -27.28 2.43 -21.11
C LEU A 80 -26.99 1.07 -21.78
N PRO A 81 -26.49 1.07 -23.03
CA PRO A 81 -26.10 -0.15 -23.72
C PRO A 81 -24.96 -0.92 -23.02
N GLY A 82 -25.03 -2.25 -23.02
CA GLY A 82 -24.02 -3.11 -22.39
C GLY A 82 -22.62 -3.02 -23.00
N TYR A 83 -22.46 -2.60 -24.25
CA TYR A 83 -21.11 -2.38 -24.80
C TYR A 83 -20.40 -1.19 -24.12
N ILE A 84 -21.14 -0.20 -23.62
CA ILE A 84 -20.55 0.94 -22.90
C ILE A 84 -20.02 0.50 -21.55
N SER A 85 -20.74 -0.39 -20.84
CA SER A 85 -20.27 -0.92 -19.56
C SER A 85 -18.94 -1.66 -19.71
N ALA A 86 -18.82 -2.49 -20.75
CA ALA A 86 -17.58 -3.20 -21.06
C ALA A 86 -16.41 -2.24 -21.35
N ILE A 87 -16.62 -1.22 -22.20
CA ILE A 87 -15.60 -0.21 -22.52
C ILE A 87 -15.15 0.51 -21.24
N CYS A 88 -16.10 0.96 -20.41
CA CYS A 88 -15.79 1.63 -19.15
C CYS A 88 -15.01 0.72 -18.20
N LEU A 89 -15.43 -0.55 -18.06
CA LEU A 89 -14.80 -1.51 -17.16
C LEU A 89 -13.34 -1.79 -17.55
N TYR A 90 -13.06 -2.04 -18.82
CA TYR A 90 -11.69 -2.29 -19.29
C TYR A 90 -10.83 -1.03 -19.30
N ALA A 91 -11.41 0.15 -19.59
CA ALA A 91 -10.70 1.42 -19.49
C ALA A 91 -10.24 1.70 -18.05
N ILE A 92 -11.12 1.47 -17.07
CA ILE A 92 -10.78 1.52 -15.64
C ILE A 92 -9.66 0.53 -15.33
N SER A 93 -9.77 -0.72 -15.79
CA SER A 93 -8.76 -1.75 -15.52
C SER A 93 -7.36 -1.34 -15.99
N VAL A 94 -7.25 -0.75 -17.19
CA VAL A 94 -5.97 -0.23 -17.70
C VAL A 94 -5.41 0.84 -16.76
N ILE A 95 -6.25 1.76 -16.28
CA ILE A 95 -5.83 2.80 -15.33
C ILE A 95 -5.33 2.19 -14.01
N GLU A 96 -6.02 1.17 -13.50
CA GLU A 96 -5.62 0.45 -12.28
C GLU A 96 -4.25 -0.22 -12.45
N ILE A 97 -4.00 -0.88 -13.57
CA ILE A 97 -2.68 -1.49 -13.86
C ILE A 97 -1.59 -0.42 -13.97
N LEU A 98 -1.86 0.72 -14.61
CA LEU A 98 -0.91 1.83 -14.68
C LEU A 98 -0.60 2.41 -13.30
N LEU A 99 -1.59 2.53 -12.42
CA LEU A 99 -1.39 2.91 -11.02
C LEU A 99 -0.54 1.90 -10.28
N ALA A 100 -0.79 0.60 -10.47
CA ALA A 100 0.01 -0.45 -9.87
C ALA A 100 1.49 -0.32 -10.24
N ILE A 101 1.78 -0.14 -11.54
CA ILE A 101 3.14 0.08 -12.03
C ILE A 101 3.76 1.34 -11.41
N ALA A 102 3.00 2.44 -11.32
CA ALA A 102 3.49 3.66 -10.68
C ALA A 102 3.87 3.43 -9.21
N PHE A 103 3.07 2.69 -8.46
CA PHE A 103 3.37 2.33 -7.07
C PHE A 103 4.55 1.37 -6.93
N VAL A 104 4.73 0.41 -7.85
CA VAL A 104 5.95 -0.44 -7.89
C VAL A 104 7.19 0.41 -8.12
N VAL A 105 7.14 1.37 -9.06
CA VAL A 105 8.26 2.28 -9.32
C VAL A 105 8.59 3.09 -8.07
N LEU A 106 7.58 3.60 -7.36
CA LEU A 106 7.77 4.35 -6.11
C LEU A 106 8.35 3.50 -4.98
N ALA A 107 7.92 2.23 -4.87
CA ALA A 107 8.47 1.29 -3.89
C ALA A 107 9.96 1.00 -4.17
N VAL A 108 10.32 0.70 -5.42
CA VAL A 108 11.68 0.26 -5.78
C VAL A 108 12.68 1.41 -5.81
N LYS A 109 12.32 2.55 -6.40
CA LYS A 109 13.25 3.68 -6.59
C LYS A 109 13.31 4.62 -5.39
N SER A 110 12.69 4.24 -4.28
CA SER A 110 12.44 5.07 -3.09
C SER A 110 11.67 6.36 -3.45
N ALA A 111 11.02 6.98 -2.47
CA ALA A 111 10.09 8.11 -2.62
C ALA A 111 10.71 9.44 -3.13
N SER A 112 11.77 9.38 -3.96
CA SER A 112 12.46 10.53 -4.53
C SER A 112 11.57 11.36 -5.47
N ASN A 113 10.63 10.72 -6.18
CA ASN A 113 9.71 11.42 -7.08
C ASN A 113 8.41 11.82 -6.36
N LYS A 114 8.49 12.92 -5.59
CA LYS A 114 7.35 13.50 -4.85
C LYS A 114 6.14 13.79 -5.76
N SER A 115 6.38 14.16 -7.02
CA SER A 115 5.32 14.48 -8.00
C SER A 115 4.54 13.23 -8.44
N LEU A 116 5.25 12.16 -8.84
CA LEU A 116 4.64 10.89 -9.20
C LEU A 116 3.87 10.29 -8.02
N GLN A 117 4.45 10.36 -6.82
CA GLN A 117 3.78 9.92 -5.60
C GLN A 117 2.47 10.66 -5.36
N SER A 118 2.52 12.00 -5.38
CA SER A 118 1.33 12.85 -5.19
C SER A 118 0.27 12.54 -6.24
N LEU A 119 0.67 12.36 -7.51
CA LEU A 119 -0.23 12.04 -8.60
C LEU A 119 -0.90 10.67 -8.42
N ALA A 120 -0.12 9.61 -8.13
CA ALA A 120 -0.64 8.25 -7.96
C ALA A 120 -1.67 8.17 -6.82
N PHE A 121 -1.38 8.79 -5.67
CA PHE A 121 -2.34 8.86 -4.56
C PHE A 121 -3.59 9.68 -4.91
N LYS A 122 -3.46 10.83 -5.58
CA LYS A 122 -4.61 11.66 -5.98
C LYS A 122 -5.52 10.98 -6.99
N ILE A 123 -4.95 10.29 -7.98
CA ILE A 123 -5.73 9.52 -8.94
C ILE A 123 -6.45 8.37 -8.22
N SER A 124 -5.77 7.68 -7.30
CA SER A 124 -6.40 6.63 -6.48
C SER A 124 -7.59 7.18 -5.67
N MET A 125 -7.43 8.32 -5.01
CA MET A 125 -8.53 9.02 -4.32
C MET A 125 -9.68 9.36 -5.27
N LEU A 126 -9.36 9.88 -6.47
CA LEU A 126 -10.38 10.23 -7.46
C LEU A 126 -11.16 9.00 -7.93
N ILE A 127 -10.50 7.87 -8.16
CA ILE A 127 -11.16 6.62 -8.55
C ILE A 127 -12.14 6.18 -7.47
N PHE A 128 -11.69 6.07 -6.22
CA PHE A 128 -12.60 5.68 -5.12
C PHE A 128 -13.73 6.67 -4.91
N PHE A 129 -13.48 7.96 -5.09
CA PHE A 129 -14.52 8.98 -5.02
C PHE A 129 -15.58 8.79 -6.12
N VAL A 130 -15.15 8.57 -7.36
CA VAL A 130 -16.06 8.31 -8.50
C VAL A 130 -16.82 7.00 -8.31
N PHE A 131 -16.18 5.94 -7.82
CA PHE A 131 -16.86 4.67 -7.53
C PHE A 131 -17.89 4.83 -6.42
N SER A 132 -17.54 5.50 -5.33
CA SER A 132 -18.49 5.80 -4.24
C SER A 132 -19.71 6.59 -4.74
N ALA A 133 -19.50 7.56 -5.64
CA ALA A 133 -20.60 8.28 -6.27
C ALA A 133 -21.46 7.34 -7.14
N GLY A 134 -20.81 6.49 -7.94
CA GLY A 134 -21.48 5.45 -8.73
C GLY A 134 -22.33 4.52 -7.87
N ASP A 135 -21.79 3.99 -6.77
CA ASP A 135 -22.49 3.07 -5.87
C ASP A 135 -23.75 3.70 -5.27
N ILE A 136 -23.73 5.01 -4.98
CA ILE A 136 -24.92 5.74 -4.55
C ILE A 136 -25.97 5.80 -5.67
N LEU A 137 -25.54 6.10 -6.91
CA LEU A 137 -26.42 6.20 -8.07
C LEU A 137 -27.03 4.84 -8.45
N PHE A 138 -26.26 3.77 -8.34
CA PHE A 138 -26.70 2.40 -8.65
C PHE A 138 -27.41 1.72 -7.47
N GLY A 139 -27.34 2.30 -6.27
CA GLY A 139 -27.97 1.76 -5.06
C GLY A 139 -27.21 0.61 -4.41
N ASP A 140 -25.94 0.36 -4.78
CA ASP A 140 -25.12 -0.68 -4.16
C ASP A 140 -24.50 -0.17 -2.84
N ARG A 141 -25.19 -0.43 -1.73
CA ARG A 141 -24.75 0.01 -0.41
C ARG A 141 -23.55 -0.76 0.12
N ALA A 142 -23.34 -2.00 -0.33
CA ALA A 142 -22.21 -2.80 0.13
C ALA A 142 -20.90 -2.28 -0.49
N GLU A 143 -20.89 -2.07 -1.81
CA GLU A 143 -19.72 -1.51 -2.52
C GLU A 143 -19.40 -0.08 -2.04
N LEU A 144 -20.42 0.72 -1.72
CA LEU A 144 -20.21 2.07 -1.16
C LEU A 144 -19.39 2.04 0.13
N TRP A 145 -19.64 1.07 1.01
CA TRP A 145 -18.86 0.91 2.24
C TRP A 145 -17.42 0.50 1.94
N GLU A 146 -17.22 -0.44 1.01
CA GLU A 146 -15.90 -0.90 0.60
C GLU A 146 -15.09 0.25 -0.02
N HIS A 147 -15.60 0.91 -1.06
CA HIS A 147 -14.92 2.04 -1.70
C HIS A 147 -14.72 3.23 -0.76
N GLY A 148 -15.68 3.50 0.12
CA GLY A 148 -15.56 4.54 1.15
C GLY A 148 -14.42 4.26 2.14
N THR A 149 -14.27 3.02 2.60
CA THR A 149 -13.15 2.64 3.47
C THR A 149 -11.80 2.73 2.75
N PHE A 150 -11.73 2.31 1.48
CA PHE A 150 -10.51 2.45 0.69
C PHE A 150 -10.15 3.92 0.43
N LEU A 151 -11.14 4.80 0.23
CA LEU A 151 -10.91 6.24 0.10
C LEU A 151 -10.24 6.82 1.36
N ILE A 152 -10.75 6.48 2.54
CA ILE A 152 -10.16 6.89 3.82
C ILE A 152 -8.74 6.33 3.94
N LEU A 153 -8.56 5.04 3.65
CA LEU A 153 -7.26 4.36 3.76
C LEU A 153 -6.21 5.00 2.83
N VAL A 154 -6.56 5.36 1.60
CA VAL A 154 -5.62 5.98 0.65
C VAL A 154 -5.27 7.41 1.06
N MET A 155 -6.23 8.16 1.63
CA MET A 155 -5.98 9.50 2.19
C MET A 155 -5.01 9.42 3.38
N THR A 156 -5.29 8.53 4.34
CA THR A 156 -4.43 8.33 5.51
C THR A 156 -3.05 7.83 5.10
N SER A 157 -2.97 6.88 4.17
CA SER A 157 -1.69 6.40 3.61
C SER A 157 -0.88 7.55 3.04
N PHE A 158 -1.49 8.41 2.22
CA PHE A 158 -0.81 9.56 1.64
C PHE A 158 -0.30 10.53 2.71
N MET A 159 -1.13 10.84 3.71
CA MET A 159 -0.76 11.70 4.82
C MET A 159 0.43 11.15 5.61
N LEU A 160 0.42 9.85 5.92
CA LEU A 160 1.49 9.20 6.68
C LEU A 160 2.81 9.18 5.92
N VAL A 161 2.80 8.84 4.63
CA VAL A 161 4.05 8.84 3.85
C VAL A 161 4.60 10.27 3.69
N GLN A 162 3.74 11.27 3.50
CA GLN A 162 4.17 12.67 3.46
C GLN A 162 4.70 13.17 4.81
N PHE A 163 4.11 12.71 5.91
CA PHE A 163 4.59 13.03 7.25
C PHE A 163 5.99 12.45 7.48
N GLN A 164 6.21 11.17 7.18
CA GLN A 164 7.51 10.54 7.29
C GLN A 164 8.57 11.26 6.45
N ALA A 165 8.27 11.56 5.18
CA ALA A 165 9.19 12.26 4.30
C ALA A 165 9.63 13.62 4.85
N ARG A 166 8.73 14.35 5.52
CA ARG A 166 9.07 15.62 6.20
C ARG A 166 9.94 15.44 7.43
N GLN A 167 9.74 14.36 8.21
CA GLN A 167 10.59 14.08 9.37
C GLN A 167 12.01 13.70 8.93
N ASP A 168 12.14 12.87 7.89
CA ASP A 168 13.42 12.48 7.32
C ASP A 168 14.19 13.70 6.78
N GLU A 169 13.49 14.64 6.14
CA GLU A 169 14.08 15.89 5.64
C GLU A 169 14.57 16.79 6.79
N LYS A 170 13.80 16.94 7.88
CA LYS A 170 14.23 17.70 9.06
C LYS A 170 15.48 17.10 9.70
N MET A 171 15.51 15.79 9.91
CA MET A 171 16.65 15.11 10.54
C MET A 171 17.95 15.30 9.74
N ARG A 172 17.88 15.28 8.40
CA ARG A 172 19.03 15.51 7.51
C ARG A 172 19.58 16.94 7.55
N VAL A 173 18.73 17.94 7.80
CA VAL A 173 19.15 19.35 7.86
C VAL A 173 19.79 19.68 9.21
N THR A 174 19.44 18.95 10.27
CA THR A 174 19.95 19.19 11.63
C THR A 174 21.18 18.34 12.01
N SER A 175 21.57 17.37 11.17
CA SER A 175 22.73 16.49 11.36
C SER A 175 23.96 16.98 10.61
#